data_AF-Q10472-F1
#
_entry.id   AF-Q10472-F1
#
_cell.length_a   1.000
_cell.length_b   1.000
_cell.length_c   1.000
_cell.angle_alpha   90.00
_cell.angle_beta   90.00
_cell.angle_gamma   90.00
#
_symmetry.space_group_name_H-M   'P 1'
#
loop_
_entity.id
_entity.type
_entity.pdbx_description
1 polymer ?
#
loop_
_entity_poly.entity_id
_entity_poly.type
_entity_poly.pdbx_seq_one_letter_code
_entity_poly.pdbx_strand_id
1 'polypeptide(L)'
;MRKFAYCKVVLATSLIWVLLDMFLLLYFSECNKCDEKKERGLPAGDVLEPVQKPHEGPGEMGKPVVIPKEDQEKMKEMFKINQFNLMASEMIALNRSLPDVRLEGCKTKVYPDNLPTTSVVIVFHNEAWSTLLRTVHSVINRSPRHMIEEIVLVDDASERDFLKRPLESYVKKLKVPVHVIRMEQRSGLIRARLKGAAVSKGQVITFLDAHCECTVGWLEPLLARIKHDRRTVVCPIIDVISDDTFEYMAGSDMTYGGFNWKLNFRWYPVPQREMDRRKGDRTLPVRTPTMAGGLFSIDRDYFQEIGTYDAGMDIWGGENLEISFRIWQCGGTLEIVTCSHVGHVFRKATPYTFPGGTGQIINKNNRRLAEVWMDEFKNFFYIISPGVTKVDYGDISSRVGLRHKLQCKPFSWYLENIYPDSQIPRHYFSLGEIRNVETNQCLDNMARKENEKVGIFNCHGMGGNQVFSYTANKEIRTDDLCLDVSKLNGPVTMLKCHHLKGNQLWEYDPVKLTLQHVNSNQCLDKATEEDSQVPSIRDCNGSRSQQWLLRNVTLPEIF
;
A
#
# COMPACT_ATOMS: atom_id res chain seq x y z
N MET A 1 56.17 25.68 -16.72
CA MET A 1 55.65 24.91 -17.88
C MET A 1 54.76 23.71 -17.52
N ARG A 2 55.13 22.83 -16.56
CA ARG A 2 54.31 21.64 -16.19
C ARG A 2 52.85 21.91 -15.74
N LYS A 3 52.56 22.98 -14.99
CA LYS A 3 51.19 23.32 -14.53
C LYS A 3 50.22 23.62 -15.69
N PHE A 4 50.69 24.26 -16.76
CA PHE A 4 49.87 24.58 -17.93
C PHE A 4 49.50 23.33 -18.75
N ALA A 5 50.41 22.34 -18.83
CA ALA A 5 50.13 21.08 -19.50
C ALA A 5 49.02 20.30 -18.77
N TYR A 6 49.06 20.24 -17.43
CA TYR A 6 48.04 19.55 -16.63
C TYR A 6 46.66 20.17 -16.81
N CYS A 7 46.57 21.51 -16.80
CA CYS A 7 45.30 22.22 -17.00
C CYS A 7 44.69 21.94 -18.38
N LYS A 8 45.52 21.89 -19.44
CA LYS A 8 45.08 21.53 -20.79
C LYS A 8 44.56 20.09 -20.87
N VAL A 9 45.22 19.13 -20.19
CA VAL A 9 44.77 17.73 -20.15
C VAL A 9 43.43 17.61 -19.45
N VAL A 10 43.27 18.24 -18.26
CA VAL A 10 42.01 18.19 -17.50
C VAL A 10 40.87 18.82 -18.31
N LEU A 11 41.09 19.99 -18.92
CA LEU A 11 40.09 20.63 -19.77
C LEU A 11 39.71 19.75 -20.97
N ALA A 12 40.69 19.13 -21.63
CA ALA A 12 40.43 18.23 -22.76
C ALA A 12 39.64 16.98 -22.33
N THR A 13 39.98 16.35 -21.19
CA THR A 13 39.26 15.19 -20.69
C THR A 13 37.84 15.54 -20.27
N SER A 14 37.63 16.69 -19.60
CA SER A 14 36.29 17.13 -19.22
C SER A 14 35.43 17.44 -20.44
N LEU A 15 36.00 18.04 -21.50
CA LEU A 15 35.28 18.29 -22.75
C LEU A 15 34.84 16.99 -23.42
N ILE A 16 35.69 15.96 -23.41
CA ILE A 16 35.36 14.63 -23.96
C ILE A 16 34.19 14.02 -23.19
N TRP A 17 34.21 14.06 -21.85
CA TRP A 17 33.11 13.53 -21.04
C TRP A 17 31.80 14.28 -21.28
N VAL A 18 31.83 15.61 -21.38
CA VAL A 18 30.64 16.41 -21.71
C VAL A 18 30.10 16.08 -23.10
N LEU A 19 30.96 15.89 -24.10
CA LEU A 19 30.55 15.48 -25.45
C LEU A 19 29.97 14.07 -25.47
N LEU A 20 30.53 13.16 -24.68
CA LEU A 20 30.06 11.78 -24.56
C LEU A 20 28.71 11.72 -23.84
N ASP A 21 28.52 12.49 -22.77
CA ASP A 21 27.24 12.66 -22.09
C ASP A 21 26.21 13.32 -23.00
N MET A 22 26.58 14.35 -23.76
CA MET A 22 25.71 14.96 -24.77
C MET A 22 25.33 13.96 -25.86
N PHE A 23 26.27 13.13 -26.33
CA PHE A 23 25.98 12.10 -27.33
C PHE A 23 25.05 11.03 -26.76
N LEU A 24 25.26 10.59 -25.52
CA LEU A 24 24.36 9.66 -24.84
C LEU A 24 22.98 10.29 -24.67
N LEU A 25 22.88 11.54 -24.21
CA LEU A 25 21.62 12.26 -24.07
C LEU A 25 20.92 12.47 -25.41
N LEU A 26 21.64 12.78 -26.50
CA LEU A 26 21.07 12.87 -27.83
C LEU A 26 20.64 11.50 -28.36
N TYR A 27 21.46 10.46 -28.19
CA TYR A 27 21.12 9.09 -28.60
C TYR A 27 19.90 8.55 -27.84
N PHE A 28 19.76 8.87 -26.55
CA PHE A 28 18.62 8.48 -25.73
C PHE A 28 17.43 9.45 -25.83
N SER A 29 17.63 10.72 -26.24
CA SER A 29 16.52 11.66 -26.45
C SER A 29 15.95 11.66 -27.86
N GLU A 30 16.72 11.26 -28.89
CA GLU A 30 16.20 11.08 -30.25
C GLU A 30 15.30 9.84 -30.40
N CYS A 31 15.16 9.02 -29.36
CA CYS A 31 13.99 8.12 -29.22
C CYS A 31 12.64 8.87 -29.13
N ASN A 32 12.60 10.20 -29.05
CA ASN A 32 11.38 10.99 -29.17
C ASN A 32 11.02 11.43 -30.60
N LYS A 33 11.77 11.02 -31.63
CA LYS A 33 11.22 11.00 -32.99
C LYS A 33 10.61 9.63 -33.24
N CYS A 34 9.39 9.47 -32.72
CA CYS A 34 8.45 8.49 -33.25
C CYS A 34 8.17 8.86 -34.71
N ASP A 35 9.08 8.44 -35.60
CA ASP A 35 8.77 8.29 -37.01
C ASP A 35 7.48 7.48 -37.08
N GLU A 36 6.56 7.99 -37.89
CA GLU A 36 5.27 7.41 -38.26
C GLU A 36 5.46 5.99 -38.84
N LYS A 37 5.82 5.04 -38.00
CA LYS A 37 5.63 3.63 -38.29
C LYS A 37 4.15 3.40 -38.14
N LYS A 38 3.45 3.62 -39.26
CA LYS A 38 2.13 3.06 -39.57
C LYS A 38 2.02 1.73 -38.84
N GLU A 39 1.30 1.75 -37.72
CA GLU A 39 1.00 0.55 -36.99
C GLU A 39 0.31 -0.37 -37.98
N ARG A 40 1.02 -1.43 -38.37
CA ARG A 40 0.37 -2.60 -38.95
C ARG A 40 -0.54 -3.10 -37.86
N GLY A 41 -1.77 -2.59 -37.87
CA GLY A 41 -2.87 -3.16 -37.10
C GLY A 41 -2.81 -4.65 -37.34
N LEU A 42 -2.48 -5.39 -36.28
CA LEU A 42 -2.71 -6.82 -36.26
C LEU A 42 -4.17 -6.97 -36.68
N PRO A 43 -4.46 -7.70 -37.78
CA PRO A 43 -5.84 -7.83 -38.24
C PRO A 43 -6.63 -8.35 -37.05
N ALA A 44 -7.82 -7.79 -36.86
CA ALA A 44 -8.79 -8.26 -35.88
C ALA A 44 -8.96 -9.76 -36.09
N GLY A 45 -8.17 -10.55 -35.36
CA GLY A 45 -8.30 -11.98 -35.33
C GLY A 45 -9.72 -12.22 -34.88
N ASP A 46 -10.47 -12.95 -35.71
CA ASP A 46 -11.83 -13.38 -35.42
C ASP A 46 -11.93 -13.67 -33.93
N VAL A 47 -12.90 -13.01 -33.28
CA VAL A 47 -13.23 -13.20 -31.88
C VAL A 47 -13.60 -14.67 -31.74
N LEU A 48 -12.60 -15.51 -31.48
CA LEU A 48 -12.74 -16.94 -31.32
C LEU A 48 -13.69 -17.12 -30.15
N GLU A 49 -14.90 -17.58 -30.47
CA GLU A 49 -15.87 -18.00 -29.47
C GLU A 49 -15.17 -19.00 -28.54
N PRO A 50 -15.35 -18.91 -27.21
CA PRO A 50 -14.66 -19.79 -26.28
C PRO A 50 -15.23 -21.20 -26.43
N VAL A 51 -14.60 -22.00 -27.29
CA VAL A 51 -14.79 -23.44 -27.36
C VAL A 51 -14.43 -24.00 -25.99
N GLN A 52 -15.43 -24.56 -25.28
CA GLN A 52 -15.26 -25.30 -24.03
C GLN A 52 -14.40 -26.55 -24.30
N LYS A 53 -13.08 -26.39 -24.37
CA LYS A 53 -12.13 -27.50 -24.33
C LYS A 53 -12.07 -28.06 -22.90
N PRO A 54 -11.82 -29.37 -22.73
CA PRO A 54 -11.62 -29.97 -21.41
C PRO A 54 -10.54 -29.19 -20.65
N HIS A 55 -10.72 -29.07 -19.33
CA HIS A 55 -9.91 -28.31 -18.37
C HIS A 55 -8.42 -28.69 -18.35
N GLU A 56 -7.72 -28.41 -19.45
CA GLU A 56 -6.31 -28.69 -19.70
C GLU A 56 -5.73 -27.51 -20.48
N GLY A 57 -4.64 -26.93 -19.99
CA GLY A 57 -3.97 -25.79 -20.62
C GLY A 57 -3.03 -25.04 -19.68
N PRO A 58 -2.27 -24.06 -20.21
CA PRO A 58 -1.39 -23.23 -19.40
C PRO A 58 -2.16 -22.50 -18.29
N GLY A 59 -1.64 -22.58 -17.08
CA GLY A 59 -2.18 -21.91 -15.90
C GLY A 59 -3.50 -22.45 -15.34
N GLU A 60 -4.03 -23.55 -15.87
CA GLU A 60 -5.20 -24.22 -15.32
C GLU A 60 -4.92 -24.70 -13.88
N MET A 61 -5.93 -24.61 -13.01
CA MET A 61 -5.79 -24.83 -11.56
C MET A 61 -4.79 -23.88 -10.89
N GLY A 62 -4.58 -22.68 -11.45
CA GLY A 62 -3.69 -21.68 -10.88
C GLY A 62 -2.20 -22.03 -10.99
N LYS A 63 -1.81 -23.01 -11.80
CA LYS A 63 -0.40 -23.41 -11.99
C LYS A 63 0.42 -22.29 -12.65
N PRO A 64 1.76 -22.24 -12.46
CA PRO A 64 2.61 -21.29 -13.17
C PRO A 64 2.62 -21.57 -14.68
N VAL A 65 2.60 -20.51 -15.48
CA VAL A 65 2.84 -20.59 -16.92
C VAL A 65 4.34 -20.51 -17.19
N VAL A 66 4.86 -21.47 -17.95
CA VAL A 66 6.25 -21.48 -18.40
C VAL A 66 6.32 -20.96 -19.83
N ILE A 67 7.01 -19.84 -20.02
CA ILE A 67 7.22 -19.25 -21.35
C ILE A 67 8.39 -19.96 -22.05
N PRO A 68 8.21 -20.46 -23.30
CA PRO A 68 9.29 -21.06 -24.09
C PRO A 68 10.51 -20.14 -24.22
N LYS A 69 11.71 -20.71 -24.40
CA LYS A 69 12.97 -19.93 -24.40
C LYS A 69 13.01 -18.92 -25.56
N GLU A 70 12.48 -19.32 -26.71
CA GLU A 70 12.36 -18.54 -27.93
C GLU A 70 11.47 -17.30 -27.78
N ASP A 71 10.52 -17.29 -26.83
CA ASP A 71 9.58 -16.20 -26.60
C ASP A 71 9.99 -15.27 -25.45
N GLN A 72 11.11 -15.54 -24.76
CA GLN A 72 11.55 -14.78 -23.58
C GLN A 72 11.78 -13.30 -23.85
N GLU A 73 12.31 -12.95 -25.02
CA GLU A 73 12.60 -11.56 -25.38
C GLU A 73 11.31 -10.78 -25.67
N LYS A 74 10.38 -11.41 -26.41
CA LYS A 74 9.05 -10.87 -26.66
C LYS A 74 8.25 -10.72 -25.36
N MET A 75 8.34 -11.69 -24.45
CA MET A 75 7.72 -11.61 -23.12
C MET A 75 8.21 -10.40 -22.34
N LYS A 76 9.53 -10.12 -22.33
CA LYS A 76 10.09 -8.95 -21.64
C LYS A 76 9.56 -7.62 -22.20
N GLU A 77 9.40 -7.51 -23.53
CA GLU A 77 8.79 -6.33 -24.13
C GLU A 77 7.30 -6.20 -23.77
N MET A 78 6.56 -7.31 -23.79
CA MET A 78 5.15 -7.33 -23.38
C MET A 78 4.98 -7.02 -21.88
N PHE A 79 5.94 -7.38 -21.02
CA PHE A 79 5.92 -7.07 -19.59
C PHE A 79 5.87 -5.56 -19.33
N LYS A 80 6.59 -4.76 -20.14
CA LYS A 80 6.65 -3.30 -19.98
C LYS A 80 5.29 -2.61 -20.15
N ILE A 81 4.38 -3.20 -20.94
CA ILE A 81 3.08 -2.61 -21.29
C ILE A 81 2.18 -2.47 -20.06
N ASN A 82 2.09 -3.51 -19.24
CA ASN A 82 1.17 -3.56 -18.09
C ASN A 82 1.87 -3.85 -16.74
N GLN A 83 3.21 -4.01 -16.73
CA GLN A 83 4.03 -4.33 -15.56
C GLN A 83 3.69 -5.69 -14.90
N PHE A 84 3.38 -6.67 -15.75
CA PHE A 84 3.25 -8.10 -15.45
C PHE A 84 3.43 -8.89 -16.76
N ASN A 85 3.64 -10.21 -16.68
CA ASN A 85 3.82 -11.10 -17.82
C ASN A 85 2.53 -11.24 -18.67
N LEU A 86 2.30 -10.26 -19.54
CA LEU A 86 1.13 -10.20 -20.42
C LEU A 86 1.03 -11.43 -21.33
N MET A 87 2.15 -11.97 -21.80
CA MET A 87 2.18 -13.18 -22.61
C MET A 87 1.63 -14.38 -21.83
N ALA A 88 2.08 -14.59 -20.59
CA ALA A 88 1.55 -15.64 -19.73
C ALA A 88 0.04 -15.46 -19.50
N SER A 89 -0.43 -14.23 -19.24
CA SER A 89 -1.87 -13.96 -19.11
C SER A 89 -2.64 -14.34 -20.37
N GLU A 90 -2.15 -13.98 -21.56
CA GLU A 90 -2.83 -14.28 -22.83
C GLU A 90 -2.87 -15.78 -23.16
N MET A 91 -1.93 -16.59 -22.64
CA MET A 91 -1.95 -18.05 -22.78
C MET A 91 -3.00 -18.75 -21.89
N ILE A 92 -3.48 -18.07 -20.84
CA ILE A 92 -4.42 -18.64 -19.87
C ILE A 92 -5.86 -18.41 -20.31
N ALA A 93 -6.68 -19.47 -20.27
CA ALA A 93 -8.12 -19.39 -20.55
C ALA A 93 -8.83 -18.37 -19.63
N LEU A 94 -9.66 -17.48 -20.20
CA LEU A 94 -10.40 -16.43 -19.45
C LEU A 94 -11.25 -16.98 -18.31
N ASN A 95 -11.63 -18.25 -18.39
CA ASN A 95 -12.42 -19.00 -17.43
C ASN A 95 -11.62 -20.14 -16.76
N ARG A 96 -10.28 -20.04 -16.65
CA ARG A 96 -9.44 -21.05 -15.98
C ARG A 96 -9.97 -21.41 -14.60
N SER A 97 -9.86 -22.66 -14.20
CA SER A 97 -10.20 -23.07 -12.83
C SER A 97 -9.12 -22.64 -11.84
N LEU A 98 -9.51 -22.47 -10.58
CA LEU A 98 -8.60 -22.14 -9.47
C LEU A 98 -8.75 -23.18 -8.36
N PRO A 99 -7.70 -23.41 -7.55
CA PRO A 99 -7.81 -24.27 -6.38
C PRO A 99 -8.81 -23.69 -5.36
N ASP A 100 -9.51 -24.56 -4.64
CA ASP A 100 -10.32 -24.15 -3.49
C ASP A 100 -9.43 -24.01 -2.25
N VAL A 101 -8.92 -22.79 -2.05
CA VAL A 101 -7.96 -22.42 -1.00
C VAL A 101 -8.61 -22.06 0.33
N ARG A 102 -9.95 -22.11 0.42
CA ARG A 102 -10.68 -21.80 1.65
C ARG A 102 -10.27 -22.77 2.76
N LEU A 103 -10.26 -22.28 4.01
CA LEU A 103 -10.12 -23.13 5.19
C LEU A 103 -11.19 -24.23 5.20
N GLU A 104 -10.87 -25.42 5.72
CA GLU A 104 -11.81 -26.56 5.76
C GLU A 104 -13.14 -26.19 6.43
N GLY A 105 -13.10 -25.44 7.53
CA GLY A 105 -14.30 -24.96 8.21
C GLY A 105 -15.14 -23.97 7.39
N CYS A 106 -14.55 -23.28 6.42
CA CYS A 106 -15.28 -22.38 5.50
C CYS A 106 -16.00 -23.15 4.39
N LYS A 107 -15.51 -24.34 4.00
CA LYS A 107 -16.13 -25.16 2.94
C LYS A 107 -17.49 -25.72 3.35
N THR A 108 -17.72 -25.89 4.65
CA THR A 108 -18.97 -26.40 5.21
C THR A 108 -19.89 -25.30 5.76
N LYS A 109 -19.51 -24.02 5.65
CA LYS A 109 -20.38 -22.92 6.09
C LYS A 109 -21.56 -22.75 5.15
N VAL A 110 -22.75 -22.62 5.75
CA VAL A 110 -23.99 -22.33 5.04
C VAL A 110 -24.34 -20.86 5.25
N TYR A 111 -24.63 -20.16 4.16
CA TYR A 111 -25.05 -18.76 4.18
C TYR A 111 -26.56 -18.67 3.85
N PRO A 112 -27.27 -17.63 4.33
CA PRO A 112 -28.69 -17.44 4.00
C PRO A 112 -28.91 -17.29 2.49
N ASP A 113 -30.04 -17.76 1.95
CA ASP A 113 -30.35 -17.60 0.52
C ASP A 113 -30.74 -16.15 0.15
N ASN A 114 -31.28 -15.40 1.11
CA ASN A 114 -31.76 -14.02 0.90
C ASN A 114 -30.69 -12.97 1.24
N LEU A 115 -29.47 -13.12 0.71
CA LEU A 115 -28.42 -12.10 0.80
C LEU A 115 -28.73 -10.88 -0.09
N PRO A 116 -28.23 -9.68 0.26
CA PRO A 116 -28.43 -8.48 -0.57
C PRO A 116 -27.76 -8.64 -1.93
N THR A 117 -28.33 -8.02 -2.98
CA THR A 117 -27.66 -8.00 -4.30
C THR A 117 -26.48 -7.04 -4.30
N THR A 118 -25.48 -7.31 -5.14
CA THR A 118 -24.33 -6.43 -5.33
C THR A 118 -24.15 -5.95 -6.77
N SER A 119 -23.79 -4.68 -6.93
CA SER A 119 -23.16 -4.16 -8.16
C SER A 119 -21.65 -4.30 -8.01
N VAL A 120 -21.00 -5.02 -8.92
CA VAL A 120 -19.54 -5.18 -8.93
C VAL A 120 -18.92 -4.08 -9.79
N VAL A 121 -18.20 -3.15 -9.18
CA VAL A 121 -17.55 -2.02 -9.85
C VAL A 121 -16.08 -2.36 -10.12
N ILE A 122 -15.71 -2.40 -11.40
CA ILE A 122 -14.34 -2.65 -11.86
C ILE A 122 -13.86 -1.42 -12.62
N VAL A 123 -12.83 -0.76 -12.10
CA VAL A 123 -12.22 0.41 -12.76
C VAL A 123 -10.98 -0.04 -13.53
N PHE A 124 -10.79 0.50 -14.74
CA PHE A 124 -9.60 0.21 -15.54
C PHE A 124 -9.18 1.41 -16.38
N HIS A 125 -7.88 1.47 -16.71
CA HIS A 125 -7.31 2.39 -17.69
C HIS A 125 -6.18 1.67 -18.41
N ASN A 126 -6.24 1.55 -19.74
CA ASN A 126 -5.23 0.87 -20.57
C ASN A 126 -4.89 -0.57 -20.11
N GLU A 127 -5.83 -1.23 -19.42
CA GLU A 127 -5.66 -2.58 -18.88
C GLU A 127 -5.55 -3.63 -19.99
N ALA A 128 -4.88 -4.75 -19.68
CA ALA A 128 -4.82 -5.86 -20.61
C ALA A 128 -6.21 -6.51 -20.79
N TRP A 129 -6.53 -6.87 -22.04
CA TRP A 129 -7.77 -7.58 -22.36
C TRP A 129 -7.94 -8.86 -21.54
N SER A 130 -6.86 -9.62 -21.41
CA SER A 130 -6.84 -10.92 -20.74
C SER A 130 -7.12 -10.81 -19.24
N THR A 131 -6.54 -9.86 -18.52
CA THR A 131 -6.77 -9.66 -17.07
C THR A 131 -8.15 -9.07 -16.79
N LEU A 132 -8.57 -8.06 -17.56
CA LEU A 132 -9.89 -7.43 -17.41
C LEU A 132 -11.01 -8.46 -17.60
N LEU A 133 -10.99 -9.21 -18.70
CA LEU A 133 -12.04 -10.19 -18.96
C LEU A 133 -11.97 -11.39 -18.03
N ARG A 134 -10.78 -11.83 -17.61
CA ARG A 134 -10.67 -12.89 -16.60
C ARG A 134 -11.24 -12.47 -15.25
N THR A 135 -11.09 -11.19 -14.88
CA THR A 135 -11.78 -10.60 -13.72
C THR A 135 -13.29 -10.73 -13.88
N VAL A 136 -13.84 -10.25 -14.99
CA VAL A 136 -15.29 -10.32 -15.29
C VAL A 136 -15.81 -11.75 -15.28
N HIS A 137 -15.13 -12.67 -15.96
CA HIS A 137 -15.51 -14.08 -16.01
C HIS A 137 -15.40 -14.75 -14.64
N SER A 138 -14.38 -14.43 -13.84
CA SER A 138 -14.26 -14.98 -12.48
C SER A 138 -15.42 -14.56 -11.59
N VAL A 139 -15.88 -13.32 -11.68
CA VAL A 139 -17.07 -12.82 -10.97
C VAL A 139 -18.32 -13.58 -11.43
N ILE A 140 -18.54 -13.70 -12.74
CA ILE A 140 -19.74 -14.36 -13.29
C ILE A 140 -19.76 -15.85 -12.94
N ASN A 141 -18.63 -16.54 -13.07
CA ASN A 141 -18.55 -18.00 -12.94
C ASN A 141 -18.58 -18.47 -11.48
N ARG A 142 -18.22 -17.61 -10.52
CA ARG A 142 -18.05 -17.99 -9.10
C ARG A 142 -18.94 -17.20 -8.15
N SER A 143 -19.99 -16.60 -8.68
CA SER A 143 -21.02 -15.92 -7.88
C SER A 143 -22.39 -16.50 -8.22
N PRO A 144 -23.27 -16.76 -7.23
CA PRO A 144 -24.65 -17.11 -7.50
C PRO A 144 -25.33 -15.99 -8.32
N ARG A 145 -25.95 -16.34 -9.45
CA ARG A 145 -26.51 -15.36 -10.41
C ARG A 145 -27.47 -14.35 -9.79
N HIS A 146 -28.26 -14.78 -8.81
CA HIS A 146 -29.26 -13.93 -8.14
C HIS A 146 -28.64 -12.90 -7.18
N MET A 147 -27.36 -13.06 -6.80
CA MET A 147 -26.65 -12.10 -5.94
C MET A 147 -25.97 -10.98 -6.74
N ILE A 148 -25.72 -11.18 -8.03
CA ILE A 148 -25.15 -10.15 -8.90
C ILE A 148 -26.27 -9.36 -9.57
N GLU A 149 -26.41 -8.10 -9.18
CA GLU A 149 -27.30 -7.14 -9.83
C GLU A 149 -26.76 -6.81 -11.23
N GLU A 150 -25.51 -6.35 -11.26
CA GLU A 150 -24.81 -5.93 -12.48
C GLU A 150 -23.29 -5.87 -12.24
N ILE A 151 -22.53 -5.86 -13.34
CA ILE A 151 -21.10 -5.53 -13.33
C ILE A 151 -20.93 -4.19 -14.04
N VAL A 152 -20.33 -3.22 -13.36
CA VAL A 152 -20.06 -1.87 -13.89
C VAL A 152 -18.56 -1.75 -14.18
N LEU A 153 -18.22 -1.80 -15.47
CA LEU A 153 -16.86 -1.55 -15.96
C LEU A 153 -16.70 -0.05 -16.20
N VAL A 154 -15.90 0.63 -15.39
CA VAL A 154 -15.61 2.06 -15.57
C VAL A 154 -14.26 2.20 -16.26
N ASP A 155 -14.30 2.61 -17.52
CA ASP A 155 -13.14 2.97 -18.31
C ASP A 155 -12.72 4.41 -17.99
N ASP A 156 -11.59 4.55 -17.31
CA ASP A 156 -10.98 5.83 -16.97
C ASP A 156 -10.15 6.37 -18.16
N ALA A 157 -10.83 6.60 -19.28
CA ALA A 157 -10.29 7.13 -20.54
C ALA A 157 -9.12 6.31 -21.13
N SER A 158 -9.33 5.01 -21.38
CA SER A 158 -8.37 4.15 -22.07
C SER A 158 -8.17 4.54 -23.53
N GLU A 159 -6.93 4.43 -24.00
CA GLU A 159 -6.52 4.77 -25.36
C GLU A 159 -6.52 3.55 -26.29
N ARG A 160 -6.28 2.34 -25.75
CA ARG A 160 -6.16 1.08 -26.50
C ARG A 160 -7.48 0.69 -27.18
N ASP A 161 -7.45 0.48 -28.49
CA ASP A 161 -8.67 0.29 -29.30
C ASP A 161 -9.52 -0.92 -28.92
N PHE A 162 -8.90 -2.03 -28.49
CA PHE A 162 -9.66 -3.21 -28.07
C PHE A 162 -10.50 -2.96 -26.81
N LEU A 163 -10.16 -1.95 -26.00
CA LEU A 163 -10.95 -1.56 -24.84
C LEU A 163 -12.19 -0.75 -25.23
N LYS A 164 -12.31 -0.26 -26.47
CA LYS A 164 -13.41 0.58 -26.97
C LYS A 164 -14.62 -0.29 -27.38
N ARG A 165 -15.11 -0.14 -28.61
CA ARG A 165 -16.25 -0.91 -29.16
C ARG A 165 -16.09 -2.44 -29.06
N PRO A 166 -14.88 -3.03 -29.21
CA PRO A 166 -14.72 -4.48 -29.07
C PRO A 166 -15.08 -4.98 -27.67
N LEU A 167 -14.69 -4.27 -26.60
CA LEU A 167 -15.08 -4.59 -25.23
C LEU A 167 -16.60 -4.54 -25.04
N GLU A 168 -17.24 -3.46 -25.49
CA GLU A 168 -18.71 -3.31 -25.41
C GLU A 168 -19.44 -4.45 -26.12
N SER A 169 -18.96 -4.81 -27.31
CA SER A 169 -19.51 -5.90 -28.11
C SER A 169 -19.34 -7.26 -27.45
N TYR A 170 -18.22 -7.46 -26.74
CA TYR A 170 -17.96 -8.68 -25.99
C TYR A 170 -18.88 -8.81 -24.78
N VAL A 171 -18.91 -7.78 -23.91
CA VAL A 171 -19.62 -7.87 -22.63
C VAL A 171 -21.14 -7.88 -22.77
N LYS A 172 -21.68 -7.31 -23.86
CA LYS A 172 -23.11 -7.36 -24.20
C LYS A 172 -23.65 -8.79 -24.38
N LYS A 173 -22.78 -9.75 -24.68
CA LYS A 173 -23.14 -11.17 -24.89
C LYS A 173 -23.12 -12.00 -23.60
N LEU A 174 -22.70 -11.43 -22.47
CA LEU A 174 -22.57 -12.15 -21.21
C LEU A 174 -23.94 -12.36 -20.53
N LYS A 175 -24.03 -13.39 -19.68
CA LYS A 175 -25.28 -13.82 -19.00
C LYS A 175 -25.71 -12.90 -17.83
N VAL A 176 -24.82 -12.00 -17.43
CA VAL A 176 -25.03 -11.00 -16.38
C VAL A 176 -25.00 -9.63 -17.05
N PRO A 177 -25.88 -8.68 -16.68
CA PRO A 177 -25.81 -7.32 -17.16
C PRO A 177 -24.43 -6.73 -16.85
N VAL A 178 -23.66 -6.45 -17.91
CA VAL A 178 -22.35 -5.82 -17.80
C VAL A 178 -22.39 -4.51 -18.57
N HIS A 179 -22.14 -3.42 -17.87
CA HIS A 179 -22.20 -2.06 -18.40
C HIS A 179 -20.80 -1.48 -18.51
N VAL A 180 -20.46 -0.88 -19.65
CA VAL A 180 -19.22 -0.10 -19.82
C VAL A 180 -19.55 1.37 -19.71
N ILE A 181 -18.93 2.06 -18.77
CA ILE A 181 -19.06 3.50 -18.55
C ILE A 181 -17.73 4.15 -18.89
N ARG A 182 -17.76 5.10 -19.82
CA ARG A 182 -16.56 5.82 -20.29
C ARG A 182 -16.44 7.15 -19.55
N MET A 183 -15.29 7.40 -18.95
CA MET A 183 -14.90 8.73 -18.48
C MET A 183 -14.41 9.57 -19.68
N GLU A 184 -14.75 10.86 -19.69
CA GLU A 184 -14.35 11.78 -20.78
C GLU A 184 -12.83 12.05 -20.79
N GLN A 185 -12.21 12.02 -19.61
CA GLN A 185 -10.78 12.26 -19.41
C GLN A 185 -10.23 11.37 -18.30
N ARG A 186 -8.92 11.17 -18.31
CA ARG A 186 -8.21 10.43 -17.26
C ARG A 186 -8.37 11.14 -15.92
N SER A 187 -9.16 10.56 -15.04
CA SER A 187 -9.53 11.11 -13.73
C SER A 187 -8.94 10.32 -12.57
N GLY A 188 -8.54 9.07 -12.83
CA GLY A 188 -7.87 8.16 -11.92
C GLY A 188 -8.82 7.31 -11.08
N LEU A 189 -8.24 6.33 -10.35
CA LEU A 189 -8.95 5.27 -9.64
C LEU A 189 -10.07 5.82 -8.76
N ILE A 190 -9.78 6.82 -7.93
CA ILE A 190 -10.71 7.36 -6.94
C ILE A 190 -11.98 7.88 -7.61
N ARG A 191 -11.84 8.76 -8.61
CA ARG A 191 -12.96 9.39 -9.31
C ARG A 191 -13.72 8.40 -10.19
N ALA A 192 -13.02 7.47 -10.83
CA ALA A 192 -13.66 6.41 -11.60
C ALA A 192 -14.48 5.46 -10.70
N ARG A 193 -13.98 5.12 -9.50
CA ARG A 193 -14.75 4.36 -8.50
C ARG A 193 -15.98 5.11 -8.02
N LEU A 194 -15.85 6.43 -7.79
CA LEU A 194 -17.01 7.28 -7.46
C LEU A 194 -18.06 7.27 -8.59
N LYS A 195 -17.63 7.33 -9.87
CA LYS A 195 -18.54 7.23 -11.01
C LYS A 195 -19.27 5.88 -11.05
N GLY A 196 -18.55 4.78 -10.84
CA GLY A 196 -19.14 3.44 -10.79
C GLY A 196 -20.09 3.26 -9.62
N ALA A 197 -19.73 3.79 -8.44
CA ALA A 197 -20.60 3.77 -7.26
C ALA A 197 -21.89 4.56 -7.48
N ALA A 198 -21.81 5.73 -8.13
CA ALA A 198 -22.97 6.60 -8.36
C ALA A 198 -24.03 5.98 -9.29
N VAL A 199 -23.65 5.07 -10.17
CA VAL A 199 -24.59 4.39 -11.10
C VAL A 199 -25.04 3.01 -10.62
N SER A 200 -24.48 2.52 -9.50
CA SER A 200 -24.70 1.16 -9.01
C SER A 200 -26.11 0.98 -8.44
N LYS A 201 -26.81 -0.06 -8.89
CA LYS A 201 -28.20 -0.38 -8.51
C LYS A 201 -28.31 -1.37 -7.37
N GLY A 202 -27.31 -2.21 -7.14
CA GLY A 202 -27.28 -3.21 -6.07
C GLY A 202 -27.35 -2.58 -4.69
N GLN A 203 -27.82 -3.35 -3.72
CA GLN A 203 -27.84 -2.94 -2.30
C GLN A 203 -26.42 -2.79 -1.74
N VAL A 204 -25.49 -3.61 -2.24
CA VAL A 204 -24.07 -3.58 -1.91
C VAL A 204 -23.24 -3.17 -3.14
N ILE A 205 -22.22 -2.35 -2.94
CA ILE A 205 -21.18 -2.11 -3.95
C ILE A 205 -19.98 -2.97 -3.62
N THR A 206 -19.51 -3.77 -4.58
CA THR A 206 -18.27 -4.53 -4.47
C THR A 206 -17.25 -3.96 -5.43
N PHE A 207 -16.19 -3.35 -4.91
CA PHE A 207 -15.09 -2.83 -5.71
C PHE A 207 -14.06 -3.93 -5.95
N LEU A 208 -13.68 -4.12 -7.22
CA LEU A 208 -12.57 -4.98 -7.63
C LEU A 208 -11.64 -4.23 -8.58
N ASP A 209 -10.34 -4.51 -8.48
CA ASP A 209 -9.39 -4.07 -9.51
C ASP A 209 -9.54 -4.94 -10.77
N ALA A 210 -9.09 -4.43 -11.91
CA ALA A 210 -9.27 -5.08 -13.22
C ALA A 210 -8.31 -6.25 -13.51
N HIS A 211 -7.56 -6.71 -12.51
CA HIS A 211 -6.57 -7.79 -12.61
C HIS A 211 -6.71 -8.72 -11.41
N CYS A 212 -7.95 -9.19 -11.21
CA CYS A 212 -8.32 -10.09 -10.13
C CYS A 212 -8.91 -11.39 -10.65
N GLU A 213 -8.89 -12.41 -9.80
CA GLU A 213 -9.63 -13.65 -10.04
C GLU A 213 -10.31 -14.09 -8.76
N CYS A 214 -11.65 -14.00 -8.73
CA CYS A 214 -12.46 -14.48 -7.62
C CYS A 214 -12.36 -16.02 -7.52
N THR A 215 -12.40 -16.59 -6.31
CA THR A 215 -12.47 -18.05 -6.09
C THR A 215 -13.89 -18.52 -5.81
N VAL A 216 -14.09 -19.84 -5.72
CA VAL A 216 -15.39 -20.39 -5.29
C VAL A 216 -15.76 -19.89 -3.89
N GLY A 217 -17.02 -19.50 -3.69
CA GLY A 217 -17.54 -19.06 -2.39
C GLY A 217 -17.01 -17.71 -1.90
N TRP A 218 -16.47 -16.88 -2.79
CA TRP A 218 -15.88 -15.60 -2.42
C TRP A 218 -16.92 -14.54 -2.02
N LEU A 219 -18.15 -14.60 -2.57
CA LEU A 219 -19.09 -13.49 -2.46
C LEU A 219 -20.02 -13.61 -1.25
N GLU A 220 -20.56 -14.80 -1.03
CA GLU A 220 -21.53 -15.12 0.02
C GLU A 220 -21.06 -14.72 1.42
N PRO A 221 -19.79 -14.99 1.82
CA PRO A 221 -19.29 -14.57 3.12
C PRO A 221 -19.26 -13.05 3.29
N LEU A 222 -18.94 -12.30 2.23
CA LEU A 222 -18.89 -10.83 2.26
C LEU A 222 -20.29 -10.26 2.45
N LEU A 223 -21.25 -10.69 1.63
CA LEU A 223 -22.62 -10.21 1.69
C LEU A 223 -23.33 -10.61 3.00
N ALA A 224 -23.01 -11.78 3.55
CA ALA A 224 -23.54 -12.22 4.85
C ALA A 224 -23.12 -11.29 6.00
N ARG A 225 -21.89 -10.75 5.97
CA ARG A 225 -21.43 -9.79 6.98
C ARG A 225 -22.13 -8.45 6.87
N ILE A 226 -22.29 -7.92 5.65
CA ILE A 226 -23.00 -6.65 5.41
C ILE A 226 -24.49 -6.79 5.76
N LYS A 227 -25.10 -7.94 5.47
CA LYS A 227 -26.49 -8.20 5.87
C LYS A 227 -26.67 -8.18 7.38
N HIS A 228 -25.70 -8.74 8.13
CA HIS A 228 -25.76 -8.75 9.59
C HIS A 228 -25.66 -7.35 10.17
N ASP A 229 -24.77 -6.51 9.63
CA ASP A 229 -24.68 -5.09 9.97
C ASP A 229 -24.24 -4.29 8.74
N ARG A 230 -25.15 -3.44 8.23
CA ARG A 230 -24.93 -2.58 7.05
C ARG A 230 -23.74 -1.62 7.20
N ARG A 231 -23.28 -1.36 8.43
CA ARG A 231 -22.12 -0.50 8.73
C ARG A 231 -20.79 -1.27 8.74
N THR A 232 -20.82 -2.56 8.44
CA THR A 232 -19.62 -3.39 8.28
C THR A 232 -19.12 -3.32 6.85
N VAL A 233 -17.90 -2.86 6.66
CA VAL A 233 -17.15 -2.90 5.40
C VAL A 233 -16.25 -4.11 5.42
N VAL A 234 -16.25 -4.88 4.33
CA VAL A 234 -15.58 -6.19 4.31
C VAL A 234 -14.63 -6.34 3.14
N CYS A 235 -13.48 -6.93 3.40
CA CYS A 235 -12.48 -7.29 2.40
C CYS A 235 -12.36 -8.82 2.33
N PRO A 236 -12.14 -9.41 1.13
CA PRO A 236 -11.67 -10.79 1.05
C PRO A 236 -10.22 -10.90 1.55
N ILE A 237 -9.75 -12.11 1.79
CA ILE A 237 -8.31 -12.39 1.74
C ILE A 237 -7.85 -12.14 0.30
N ILE A 238 -6.78 -11.35 0.18
CA ILE A 238 -6.18 -11.04 -1.10
C ILE A 238 -5.09 -12.07 -1.36
N ASP A 239 -5.39 -12.99 -2.27
CA ASP A 239 -4.45 -14.00 -2.74
C ASP A 239 -3.51 -13.38 -3.79
N VAL A 240 -2.32 -13.96 -3.95
CA VAL A 240 -1.31 -13.42 -4.87
C VAL A 240 -1.40 -14.15 -6.19
N ILE A 241 -1.60 -13.41 -7.28
CA ILE A 241 -1.33 -13.89 -8.64
C ILE A 241 0.04 -13.34 -9.03
N SER A 242 1.00 -14.23 -9.28
CA SER A 242 2.37 -13.83 -9.65
C SER A 242 2.37 -12.91 -10.88
N ASP A 243 3.05 -11.77 -10.78
CA ASP A 243 3.29 -10.88 -11.92
C ASP A 243 4.22 -11.51 -12.97
N ASP A 244 4.99 -12.54 -12.60
CA ASP A 244 5.96 -13.21 -13.46
C ASP A 244 5.39 -14.46 -14.15
N THR A 245 4.64 -15.32 -13.44
CA THR A 245 4.16 -16.62 -13.97
C THR A 245 2.64 -16.78 -14.02
N PHE A 246 1.87 -15.83 -13.45
CA PHE A 246 0.42 -15.94 -13.24
C PHE A 246 -0.01 -17.15 -12.38
N GLU A 247 0.93 -17.73 -11.62
CA GLU A 247 0.63 -18.71 -10.57
C GLU A 247 -0.25 -18.10 -9.49
N TYR A 248 -1.23 -18.86 -9.02
CA TYR A 248 -2.16 -18.48 -7.97
C TYR A 248 -1.66 -19.00 -6.62
N MET A 249 -1.37 -18.11 -5.68
CA MET A 249 -0.87 -18.43 -4.35
C MET A 249 -1.82 -17.89 -3.28
N ALA A 250 -2.28 -18.77 -2.39
CA ALA A 250 -3.19 -18.40 -1.31
C ALA A 250 -2.55 -17.35 -0.38
N GLY A 251 -3.32 -16.32 -0.05
CA GLY A 251 -3.00 -15.31 0.95
C GLY A 251 -3.15 -15.83 2.36
N SER A 252 -2.63 -15.08 3.32
CA SER A 252 -2.65 -15.46 4.74
C SER A 252 -3.90 -14.94 5.45
N ASP A 253 -4.60 -15.81 6.17
CA ASP A 253 -5.67 -15.45 7.13
C ASP A 253 -5.11 -14.92 8.47
N MET A 254 -3.79 -14.88 8.60
CA MET A 254 -3.04 -14.44 9.78
C MET A 254 -2.38 -13.07 9.58
N THR A 255 -2.81 -12.32 8.57
CA THR A 255 -2.39 -10.93 8.35
C THR A 255 -3.56 -9.97 8.38
N TYR A 256 -3.33 -8.76 8.88
CA TYR A 256 -4.28 -7.64 8.86
C TYR A 256 -3.61 -6.35 8.35
N GLY A 257 -4.42 -5.39 7.94
CA GLY A 257 -3.95 -4.12 7.39
C GLY A 257 -3.65 -3.08 8.46
N GLY A 258 -2.45 -2.52 8.40
CA GLY A 258 -2.02 -1.38 9.21
C GLY A 258 -1.31 -0.33 8.36
N PHE A 259 -0.60 0.58 9.01
CA PHE A 259 0.22 1.61 8.37
C PHE A 259 1.37 2.04 9.30
N ASN A 260 2.43 2.57 8.68
CA ASN A 260 3.58 3.12 9.38
C ASN A 260 3.50 4.66 9.49
N TRP A 261 4.53 5.32 10.04
CA TRP A 261 4.49 6.78 10.28
C TRP A 261 4.45 7.58 8.98
N LYS A 262 4.90 6.98 7.86
CA LYS A 262 4.88 7.58 6.52
C LYS A 262 3.53 7.49 5.82
N LEU A 263 2.51 6.94 6.48
CA LEU A 263 1.19 6.65 5.90
C LEU A 263 1.25 5.70 4.71
N ASN A 264 2.19 4.75 4.75
CA ASN A 264 2.21 3.63 3.82
C ASN A 264 1.39 2.49 4.42
N PHE A 265 0.43 1.96 3.65
CA PHE A 265 -0.25 0.73 4.00
C PHE A 265 0.74 -0.44 4.10
N ARG A 266 0.55 -1.30 5.11
CA ARG A 266 1.36 -2.50 5.30
C ARG A 266 0.51 -3.66 5.85
N TRP A 267 0.91 -4.86 5.48
CA TRP A 267 0.42 -6.08 6.10
C TRP A 267 1.23 -6.40 7.35
N TYR A 268 0.54 -6.59 8.47
CA TYR A 268 1.13 -6.98 9.75
C TYR A 268 0.55 -8.33 10.19
N PRO A 269 1.23 -9.11 11.05
CA PRO A 269 0.65 -10.29 11.67
C PRO A 269 -0.57 -9.92 12.53
N VAL A 270 -1.61 -10.78 12.53
CA VAL A 270 -2.77 -10.58 13.40
C VAL A 270 -2.34 -10.63 14.87
N PRO A 271 -2.67 -9.60 15.69
CA PRO A 271 -2.22 -9.53 17.07
C PRO A 271 -2.96 -10.53 17.96
N GLN A 272 -2.32 -10.93 19.07
CA GLN A 272 -2.86 -11.93 20.00
C GLN A 272 -4.26 -11.58 20.49
N ARG A 273 -4.56 -10.31 20.76
CA ARG A 273 -5.91 -9.86 21.17
C ARG A 273 -7.02 -10.26 20.20
N GLU A 274 -6.72 -10.25 18.90
CA GLU A 274 -7.69 -10.57 17.85
C GLU A 274 -7.77 -12.08 17.63
N MET A 275 -6.68 -12.82 17.89
CA MET A 275 -6.72 -14.27 18.02
C MET A 275 -7.63 -14.71 19.18
N ASP A 276 -7.47 -14.07 20.34
CA ASP A 276 -8.24 -14.37 21.55
C ASP A 276 -9.73 -14.07 21.36
N ARG A 277 -10.06 -12.94 20.71
CA ARG A 277 -11.45 -12.60 20.35
C ARG A 277 -12.12 -13.69 19.52
N ARG A 278 -11.38 -14.29 18.59
CA ARG A 278 -11.87 -15.36 17.70
C ARG A 278 -11.92 -16.72 18.39
N LYS A 279 -11.34 -16.88 19.59
CA LYS A 279 -11.34 -18.14 20.37
C LYS A 279 -10.86 -19.36 19.57
N GLY A 280 -9.88 -19.16 18.69
CA GLY A 280 -9.34 -20.20 17.81
C GLY A 280 -10.14 -20.47 16.54
N ASP A 281 -11.33 -19.90 16.36
CA ASP A 281 -12.10 -20.04 15.11
C ASP A 281 -11.54 -19.11 14.02
N ARG A 282 -10.63 -19.66 13.20
CA ARG A 282 -10.00 -18.96 12.07
C ARG A 282 -10.98 -18.62 10.94
N THR A 283 -12.18 -19.22 10.93
CA THR A 283 -13.22 -18.93 9.94
C THR A 283 -14.01 -17.65 10.26
N LEU A 284 -13.79 -17.07 11.45
CA LEU A 284 -14.35 -15.76 11.80
C LEU A 284 -13.55 -14.64 11.14
N PRO A 285 -14.22 -13.57 10.67
CA PRO A 285 -13.56 -12.39 10.13
C PRO A 285 -12.55 -11.79 11.12
N VAL A 286 -11.46 -11.25 10.57
CA VAL A 286 -10.42 -10.49 11.30
C VAL A 286 -10.82 -9.02 11.29
N ARG A 287 -10.93 -8.39 12.45
CA ARG A 287 -11.06 -6.91 12.51
C ARG A 287 -9.73 -6.28 12.13
N THR A 288 -9.75 -5.39 11.14
CA THR A 288 -8.53 -4.80 10.58
C THR A 288 -8.53 -3.26 10.74
N PRO A 289 -7.43 -2.65 11.22
CA PRO A 289 -7.30 -1.20 11.31
C PRO A 289 -7.50 -0.49 9.97
N THR A 290 -6.95 -1.05 8.90
CA THR A 290 -7.04 -0.50 7.55
C THR A 290 -7.22 -1.59 6.49
N MET A 291 -7.54 -1.18 5.26
CA MET A 291 -7.61 -2.05 4.09
C MET A 291 -6.65 -1.61 2.98
N ALA A 292 -6.28 -2.53 2.10
CA ALA A 292 -5.46 -2.25 0.92
C ALA A 292 -6.18 -1.34 -0.09
N GLY A 293 -7.51 -1.29 -0.04
CA GLY A 293 -8.35 -0.43 -0.89
C GLY A 293 -8.73 -1.07 -2.22
N GLY A 294 -7.92 -1.99 -2.77
CA GLY A 294 -8.20 -2.65 -4.05
C GLY A 294 -9.52 -3.42 -4.09
N LEU A 295 -9.81 -4.22 -3.05
CA LEU A 295 -10.89 -5.20 -3.06
C LEU A 295 -11.71 -5.10 -1.77
N PHE A 296 -12.97 -4.64 -1.87
CA PHE A 296 -13.88 -4.60 -0.71
C PHE A 296 -15.34 -4.48 -1.13
N SER A 297 -16.24 -4.86 -0.22
CA SER A 297 -17.69 -4.68 -0.35
C SER A 297 -18.21 -3.77 0.76
N ILE A 298 -19.17 -2.92 0.41
CA ILE A 298 -19.80 -1.95 1.30
C ILE A 298 -21.28 -1.77 0.93
N ASP A 299 -22.15 -1.60 1.93
CA ASP A 299 -23.53 -1.20 1.68
C ASP A 299 -23.56 0.16 0.94
N ARG A 300 -24.36 0.25 -0.13
CA ARG A 300 -24.40 1.42 -1.01
C ARG A 300 -24.82 2.68 -0.25
N ASP A 301 -25.87 2.58 0.56
CA ASP A 301 -26.42 3.73 1.26
C ASP A 301 -25.48 4.14 2.40
N TYR A 302 -24.85 3.18 3.06
CA TYR A 302 -23.81 3.46 4.05
C TYR A 302 -22.61 4.17 3.42
N PHE A 303 -22.14 3.73 2.25
CA PHE A 303 -21.06 4.41 1.53
C PHE A 303 -21.38 5.88 1.24
N GLN A 304 -22.63 6.20 0.91
CA GLN A 304 -23.10 7.58 0.72
C GLN A 304 -23.20 8.34 2.05
N GLU A 305 -23.77 7.74 3.09
CA GLU A 305 -23.93 8.33 4.43
C GLU A 305 -22.59 8.77 5.02
N ILE A 306 -21.54 7.95 4.87
CA ILE A 306 -20.21 8.31 5.34
C ILE A 306 -19.43 9.21 4.37
N GLY A 307 -20.04 9.68 3.28
CA GLY A 307 -19.44 10.67 2.37
C GLY A 307 -18.51 10.11 1.30
N THR A 308 -18.69 8.85 0.89
CA THR A 308 -17.99 8.18 -0.23
C THR A 308 -16.45 8.31 -0.16
N TYR A 309 -15.73 8.30 -1.28
CA TYR A 309 -14.33 8.74 -1.31
C TYR A 309 -14.21 10.28 -1.30
N ASP A 310 -13.08 10.79 -0.82
CA ASP A 310 -12.75 12.20 -0.95
C ASP A 310 -12.48 12.56 -2.42
N ALA A 311 -13.42 13.27 -3.06
CA ALA A 311 -13.27 13.71 -4.45
C ALA A 311 -12.11 14.71 -4.67
N GLY A 312 -11.59 15.32 -3.59
CA GLY A 312 -10.41 16.17 -3.61
C GLY A 312 -9.09 15.41 -3.64
N MET A 313 -9.10 14.08 -3.43
CA MET A 313 -7.94 13.23 -3.65
C MET A 313 -7.76 12.93 -5.14
N ASP A 314 -6.50 12.85 -5.57
CA ASP A 314 -6.14 12.65 -6.95
C ASP A 314 -5.67 11.23 -7.23
N ILE A 315 -6.10 10.71 -8.37
CA ILE A 315 -5.68 9.44 -8.96
C ILE A 315 -5.75 8.23 -8.04
N TRP A 316 -4.71 8.03 -7.22
CA TRP A 316 -4.51 6.85 -6.38
C TRP A 316 -3.53 7.15 -5.24
N GLY A 317 -3.75 6.49 -4.10
CA GLY A 317 -2.90 6.52 -2.92
C GLY A 317 -3.55 7.31 -1.78
N GLY A 318 -3.50 6.76 -0.56
CA GLY A 318 -4.02 7.41 0.65
C GLY A 318 -5.53 7.28 0.85
N GLU A 319 -6.31 7.04 -0.22
CA GLU A 319 -7.77 6.89 -0.14
C GLU A 319 -8.18 5.67 0.70
N ASN A 320 -7.35 4.62 0.67
CA ASN A 320 -7.57 3.38 1.39
C ASN A 320 -7.42 3.56 2.90
N LEU A 321 -6.43 4.36 3.32
CA LEU A 321 -6.25 4.72 4.73
C LEU A 321 -7.33 5.71 5.18
N GLU A 322 -7.67 6.70 4.36
CA GLU A 322 -8.71 7.69 4.66
C GLU A 322 -10.07 7.07 4.94
N ILE A 323 -10.53 6.20 4.04
CA ILE A 323 -11.82 5.54 4.24
C ILE A 323 -11.76 4.59 5.44
N SER A 324 -10.63 3.91 5.68
CA SER A 324 -10.46 3.03 6.84
C SER A 324 -10.57 3.79 8.16
N PHE A 325 -9.89 4.94 8.24
CA PHE A 325 -9.91 5.81 9.42
C PHE A 325 -11.32 6.31 9.69
N ARG A 326 -12.00 6.77 8.63
CA ARG A 326 -13.37 7.26 8.70
C ARG A 326 -14.37 6.17 9.09
N ILE A 327 -14.30 4.97 8.50
CA ILE A 327 -15.19 3.85 8.85
C ILE A 327 -15.15 3.61 10.36
N TRP A 328 -13.96 3.45 10.92
CA TRP A 328 -13.80 3.17 12.35
C TRP A 328 -14.16 4.36 13.24
N GLN A 329 -13.67 5.56 12.93
CA GLN A 329 -13.91 6.75 13.74
C GLN A 329 -15.39 7.16 13.73
N CYS A 330 -16.14 6.86 12.66
CA CYS A 330 -17.53 7.27 12.49
C CYS A 330 -18.54 6.12 12.72
N GLY A 331 -18.15 5.09 13.50
CA GLY A 331 -19.07 4.08 14.03
C GLY A 331 -19.38 2.89 13.11
N GLY A 332 -18.58 2.68 12.06
CA GLY A 332 -18.57 1.45 11.26
C GLY A 332 -17.52 0.45 11.74
N THR A 333 -17.45 -0.69 11.03
CA THR A 333 -16.49 -1.77 11.30
C THR A 333 -15.81 -2.15 9.99
N LEU A 334 -14.50 -2.44 10.03
CA LEU A 334 -13.75 -2.96 8.88
C LEU A 334 -13.21 -4.37 9.18
N GLU A 335 -13.54 -5.34 8.34
CA GLU A 335 -13.19 -6.75 8.54
C GLU A 335 -12.56 -7.38 7.30
N ILE A 336 -11.60 -8.28 7.49
CA ILE A 336 -11.14 -9.24 6.47
C ILE A 336 -11.90 -10.54 6.70
N VAL A 337 -12.71 -10.96 5.73
CA VAL A 337 -13.55 -12.15 5.82
C VAL A 337 -12.75 -13.36 5.35
N THR A 338 -12.26 -14.16 6.31
CA THR A 338 -11.30 -15.26 6.07
C THR A 338 -11.83 -16.43 5.25
N CYS A 339 -13.15 -16.50 5.01
CA CYS A 339 -13.75 -17.48 4.12
C CYS A 339 -13.89 -17.02 2.66
N SER A 340 -13.56 -15.76 2.37
CA SER A 340 -13.63 -15.16 1.04
C SER A 340 -12.21 -14.94 0.52
N HIS A 341 -11.92 -15.41 -0.69
CA HIS A 341 -10.62 -15.27 -1.33
C HIS A 341 -10.77 -14.67 -2.74
N VAL A 342 -9.91 -13.71 -3.06
CA VAL A 342 -9.82 -13.11 -4.39
C VAL A 342 -8.35 -12.93 -4.72
N GLY A 343 -7.90 -13.51 -5.83
CA GLY A 343 -6.54 -13.33 -6.32
C GLY A 343 -6.35 -11.96 -6.94
N HIS A 344 -5.17 -11.37 -6.75
CA HIS A 344 -4.80 -10.07 -7.28
C HIS A 344 -3.37 -10.10 -7.86
N VAL A 345 -3.18 -9.51 -9.04
CA VAL A 345 -1.85 -9.35 -9.64
C VAL A 345 -1.12 -8.17 -8.99
N PHE A 346 -0.19 -8.46 -8.08
CA PHE A 346 0.63 -7.45 -7.42
C PHE A 346 1.81 -7.03 -8.29
N ARG A 347 1.71 -5.85 -8.90
CA ARG A 347 2.78 -5.28 -9.74
C ARG A 347 3.86 -4.63 -8.89
N LYS A 348 5.13 -4.83 -9.27
CA LYS A 348 6.29 -4.16 -8.64
C LYS A 348 6.35 -2.66 -8.97
N ALA A 349 5.79 -2.26 -10.12
CA ALA A 349 5.69 -0.87 -10.56
C ALA A 349 4.34 -0.61 -11.24
N THR A 350 3.90 0.64 -11.23
CA THR A 350 2.66 1.05 -11.90
C THR A 350 2.93 1.35 -13.39
N PRO A 351 2.13 0.82 -14.33
CA PRO A 351 2.25 1.16 -15.76
C PRO A 351 1.59 2.49 -16.12
N TYR A 352 0.91 3.14 -15.17
CA TYR A 352 0.06 4.29 -15.45
C TYR A 352 0.82 5.61 -15.34
N THR A 353 0.35 6.60 -16.09
CA THR A 353 0.82 7.97 -16.00
C THR A 353 0.25 8.67 -14.76
N PHE A 354 1.11 9.44 -14.09
CA PHE A 354 0.79 10.29 -12.94
C PHE A 354 1.22 11.72 -13.30
N PRO A 355 0.33 12.58 -13.82
CA PRO A 355 0.64 13.98 -14.08
C PRO A 355 1.19 14.66 -12.80
N GLY A 356 2.38 15.27 -12.88
CA GLY A 356 3.09 15.84 -11.71
C GLY A 356 3.92 14.84 -10.89
N GLY A 357 3.84 13.54 -11.21
CA GLY A 357 4.59 12.47 -10.58
C GLY A 357 3.88 11.85 -9.37
N THR A 358 4.16 10.57 -9.15
CA THR A 358 3.51 9.75 -8.11
C THR A 358 3.70 10.34 -6.70
N GLY A 359 4.89 10.87 -6.40
CA GLY A 359 5.18 11.46 -5.09
C GLY A 359 4.30 12.68 -4.78
N GLN A 360 4.09 13.59 -5.74
CA GLN A 360 3.25 14.78 -5.53
C GLN A 360 1.80 14.39 -5.25
N ILE A 361 1.26 13.44 -6.01
CA ILE A 361 -0.12 12.96 -5.88
C ILE A 361 -0.35 12.24 -4.54
N ILE A 362 0.52 11.28 -4.20
CA ILE A 362 0.39 10.54 -2.94
C ILE A 362 0.55 11.48 -1.75
N ASN A 363 1.50 12.41 -1.81
CA ASN A 363 1.72 13.39 -0.74
C ASN A 363 0.50 14.30 -0.56
N LYS A 364 -0.09 14.81 -1.65
CA LYS A 364 -1.33 15.58 -1.61
C LYS A 364 -2.43 14.81 -0.88
N ASN A 365 -2.68 13.57 -1.29
CA ASN A 365 -3.73 12.74 -0.69
C ASN A 365 -3.45 12.43 0.79
N ASN A 366 -2.22 12.06 1.12
CA ASN A 366 -1.81 11.80 2.50
C ASN A 366 -1.90 13.04 3.39
N ARG A 367 -1.69 14.25 2.86
CA ARG A 367 -1.94 15.49 3.61
C ARG A 367 -3.43 15.68 3.90
N ARG A 368 -4.31 15.52 2.90
CA ARG A 368 -5.76 15.61 3.13
C ARG A 368 -6.21 14.61 4.20
N LEU A 369 -5.69 13.38 4.13
CA LEU A 369 -5.90 12.36 5.15
C LEU A 369 -5.42 12.81 6.54
N ALA A 370 -4.17 13.26 6.65
CA ALA A 370 -3.55 13.62 7.91
C ALA A 370 -4.24 14.83 8.56
N GLU A 371 -4.55 15.87 7.79
CA GLU A 371 -5.20 17.08 8.27
C GLU A 371 -6.62 16.83 8.78
N VAL A 372 -7.38 15.93 8.13
CA VAL A 372 -8.77 15.68 8.51
C VAL A 372 -8.89 14.63 9.61
N TRP A 373 -8.05 13.59 9.62
CA TRP A 373 -8.33 12.36 10.38
C TRP A 373 -7.30 11.97 11.42
N MET A 374 -6.14 12.65 11.51
CA MET A 374 -5.06 12.24 12.43
C MET A 374 -4.89 13.16 13.65
N ASP A 375 -5.65 14.25 13.74
CA ASP A 375 -5.56 15.22 14.85
C ASP A 375 -4.10 15.63 15.13
N GLU A 376 -3.64 15.55 16.38
CA GLU A 376 -2.26 15.86 16.79
C GLU A 376 -1.22 14.86 16.28
N PHE A 377 -1.64 13.63 15.93
CA PHE A 377 -0.73 12.56 15.48
C PHE A 377 -0.21 12.77 14.05
N LYS A 378 -0.78 13.71 13.29
CA LYS A 378 -0.24 14.13 11.99
C LYS A 378 1.22 14.60 12.07
N ASN A 379 1.66 15.03 13.25
CA ASN A 379 3.05 15.43 13.49
C ASN A 379 4.05 14.28 13.25
N PHE A 380 3.71 13.03 13.58
CA PHE A 380 4.58 11.89 13.25
C PHE A 380 4.85 11.79 11.75
N PHE A 381 3.78 11.95 10.96
CA PHE A 381 3.86 11.91 9.50
C PHE A 381 4.68 13.07 8.94
N TYR A 382 4.41 14.29 9.39
CA TYR A 382 5.09 15.44 8.83
C TYR A 382 6.57 15.52 9.24
N ILE A 383 6.91 15.17 10.47
CA ILE A 383 8.31 15.24 10.93
C ILE A 383 9.13 14.13 10.25
N ILE A 384 8.58 12.93 10.05
CA ILE A 384 9.30 11.84 9.35
C ILE A 384 9.32 12.03 7.82
N SER A 385 8.35 12.77 7.26
CA SER A 385 8.24 13.06 5.83
C SER A 385 8.18 14.57 5.58
N PRO A 386 9.23 15.33 5.93
CA PRO A 386 9.22 16.80 5.94
C PRO A 386 8.95 17.40 4.56
N GLY A 387 9.39 16.73 3.49
CA GLY A 387 9.18 17.17 2.11
C GLY A 387 7.70 17.22 1.69
N VAL A 388 6.82 16.48 2.38
CA VAL A 388 5.37 16.47 2.13
C VAL A 388 4.77 17.85 2.38
N THR A 389 5.30 18.58 3.35
CA THR A 389 4.72 19.85 3.81
C THR A 389 4.69 20.96 2.74
N LYS A 390 5.49 20.82 1.68
CA LYS A 390 5.54 21.73 0.53
C LYS A 390 4.43 21.51 -0.50
N VAL A 391 3.66 20.43 -0.38
CA VAL A 391 2.63 20.04 -1.35
C VAL A 391 1.28 20.58 -0.91
N ASP A 392 0.65 21.44 -1.71
CA ASP A 392 -0.71 21.91 -1.43
C ASP A 392 -1.72 20.74 -1.47
N TYR A 393 -2.60 20.69 -0.47
CA TYR A 393 -3.63 19.68 -0.32
C TYR A 393 -5.05 20.18 -0.66
N GLY A 394 -5.19 21.48 -0.95
CA GLY A 394 -6.45 22.12 -1.31
C GLY A 394 -7.47 22.19 -0.18
N ASP A 395 -8.70 22.57 -0.50
CA ASP A 395 -9.77 22.74 0.49
C ASP A 395 -10.24 21.39 1.08
N ILE A 396 -10.27 21.31 2.41
CA ILE A 396 -10.73 20.15 3.19
C ILE A 396 -11.98 20.47 4.02
N SER A 397 -12.54 21.68 3.91
CA SER A 397 -13.66 22.14 4.74
C SER A 397 -14.86 21.20 4.69
N SER A 398 -15.16 20.62 3.52
CA SER A 398 -16.23 19.63 3.36
C SER A 398 -15.95 18.32 4.12
N ARG A 399 -14.70 17.85 4.17
CA ARG A 399 -14.31 16.64 4.89
C ARG A 399 -14.28 16.87 6.40
N VAL A 400 -13.80 18.03 6.84
CA VAL A 400 -13.87 18.44 8.26
C VAL A 400 -15.33 18.58 8.71
N GLY A 401 -16.16 19.25 7.92
CA GLY A 401 -17.60 19.39 8.19
C GLY A 401 -18.33 18.05 8.25
N LEU A 402 -17.98 17.10 7.36
CA LEU A 402 -18.49 15.73 7.40
C LEU A 402 -18.08 15.00 8.69
N ARG A 403 -16.81 15.10 9.11
CA ARG A 403 -16.31 14.49 10.35
C ARG A 403 -17.08 15.00 11.57
N HIS A 404 -17.35 16.31 11.63
CA HIS A 404 -18.19 16.90 12.68
C HIS A 404 -19.65 16.44 12.61
N LYS A 405 -20.26 16.46 11.42
CA LYS A 405 -21.66 16.05 11.21
C LYS A 405 -21.91 14.61 11.66
N LEU A 406 -20.97 13.71 11.40
CA LEU A 406 -21.06 12.30 11.77
C LEU A 406 -20.62 12.02 13.22
N GLN A 407 -20.22 13.04 13.97
CA GLN A 407 -19.75 12.93 15.36
C GLN A 407 -18.64 11.89 15.54
N CYS A 408 -17.70 11.87 14.59
CA CYS A 408 -16.64 10.87 14.58
C CYS A 408 -15.72 11.03 15.80
N LYS A 409 -15.23 9.90 16.30
CA LYS A 409 -14.26 9.83 17.39
C LYS A 409 -12.90 10.41 16.97
N PRO A 410 -12.09 10.90 17.92
CA PRO A 410 -10.74 11.39 17.63
C PRO A 410 -9.79 10.24 17.24
N PHE A 411 -8.67 10.58 16.62
CA PHE A 411 -7.66 9.62 16.21
C PHE A 411 -6.98 8.92 17.39
N SER A 412 -6.85 9.61 18.53
CA SER A 412 -6.40 9.00 19.80
C SER A 412 -7.28 7.81 20.20
N TRP A 413 -8.60 7.94 20.07
CA TRP A 413 -9.55 6.85 20.31
C TRP A 413 -9.35 5.70 19.32
N TYR A 414 -9.07 6.00 18.04
CA TYR A 414 -8.79 4.97 17.02
C TYR A 414 -7.53 4.17 17.37
N LEU A 415 -6.43 4.85 17.71
CA LEU A 415 -5.20 4.18 18.14
C LEU A 415 -5.40 3.37 19.43
N GLU A 416 -6.28 3.78 20.32
CA GLU A 416 -6.52 3.06 21.57
C GLU A 416 -7.40 1.81 21.38
N ASN A 417 -8.47 1.93 20.61
CA ASN A 417 -9.54 0.93 20.59
C ASN A 417 -9.47 0.02 19.36
N ILE A 418 -8.91 0.52 18.25
CA ILE A 418 -8.90 -0.19 16.96
C ILE A 418 -7.49 -0.68 16.63
N TYR A 419 -6.49 0.18 16.79
CA TYR A 419 -5.10 -0.12 16.48
C TYR A 419 -4.11 0.09 17.65
N PRO A 420 -4.33 -0.54 18.82
CA PRO A 420 -3.44 -0.43 19.98
C PRO A 420 -2.02 -0.95 19.73
N ASP A 421 -1.86 -1.83 18.74
CA ASP A 421 -0.58 -2.40 18.31
C ASP A 421 0.16 -1.52 17.28
N SER A 422 -0.35 -0.30 17.05
CA SER A 422 0.24 0.66 16.11
C SER A 422 1.67 1.02 16.48
N GLN A 423 2.49 1.21 15.46
CA GLN A 423 3.85 1.72 15.63
C GLN A 423 3.87 3.20 16.02
N ILE A 424 2.78 3.95 15.79
CA ILE A 424 2.61 5.32 16.29
C ILE A 424 2.33 5.25 17.81
N PRO A 425 3.26 5.72 18.66
CA PRO A 425 3.05 5.67 20.10
C PRO A 425 1.98 6.68 20.53
N ARG A 426 0.98 6.22 21.29
CA ARG A 426 -0.06 7.09 21.89
C ARG A 426 0.51 8.00 22.96
N HIS A 427 1.43 7.48 23.77
CA HIS A 427 2.08 8.19 24.86
C HIS A 427 3.58 8.14 24.65
N TYR A 428 4.17 9.32 24.53
CA TYR A 428 5.60 9.50 24.33
C TYR A 428 6.07 10.73 25.08
N PHE A 429 7.31 10.67 25.56
CA PHE A 429 7.97 11.77 26.28
C PHE A 429 8.65 12.73 25.31
N SER A 430 9.11 12.22 24.16
CA SER A 430 9.70 13.05 23.11
C SER A 430 9.41 12.50 21.71
N LEU A 431 9.42 13.40 20.73
CA LEU A 431 9.35 13.10 19.30
C LEU A 431 10.25 14.10 18.56
N GLY A 432 11.41 13.64 18.10
CA GLY A 432 12.37 14.50 17.42
C GLY A 432 13.77 13.94 17.42
N GLU A 433 14.77 14.82 17.51
CA GLU A 433 16.18 14.43 17.45
C GLU A 433 16.71 14.00 18.83
N ILE A 434 17.65 13.06 18.82
CA ILE A 434 18.41 12.63 20.00
C ILE A 434 19.86 13.04 19.77
N ARG A 435 20.31 14.08 20.48
CA ARG A 435 21.58 14.79 20.24
C ARG A 435 22.62 14.47 21.31
N ASN A 436 23.81 14.04 20.90
CA ASN A 436 24.94 13.85 21.80
C ASN A 436 25.52 15.20 22.29
N VAL A 437 25.83 15.30 23.58
CA VAL A 437 26.29 16.56 24.21
C VAL A 437 27.77 16.86 23.94
N GLU A 438 28.60 15.83 23.70
CA GLU A 438 30.01 16.01 23.42
C GLU A 438 30.28 16.32 21.95
N THR A 439 29.70 15.54 21.03
CA THR A 439 29.96 15.69 19.60
C THR A 439 29.00 16.66 18.91
N ASN A 440 27.88 17.02 19.55
CA ASN A 440 26.78 17.78 18.95
C ASN A 440 26.22 17.15 17.67
N GLN A 441 26.35 15.83 17.55
CA GLN A 441 25.77 15.02 16.47
C GLN A 441 24.51 14.30 16.97
N CYS A 442 23.64 13.92 16.05
CA CYS A 442 22.35 13.32 16.35
C CYS A 442 22.33 11.85 15.94
N LEU A 443 21.53 11.04 16.65
CA LEU A 443 21.16 9.73 16.16
C LEU A 443 20.46 9.87 14.80
N ASP A 444 20.79 8.97 13.88
CA ASP A 444 20.34 8.98 12.50
C ASP A 444 20.11 7.53 12.05
N ASN A 445 18.93 7.21 11.54
CA ASN A 445 18.67 5.87 11.04
C ASN A 445 19.35 5.60 9.68
N MET A 446 19.96 6.61 9.04
CA MET A 446 20.73 6.55 7.80
C MET A 446 19.95 5.96 6.61
N ALA A 447 18.62 6.00 6.66
CA ALA A 447 17.73 5.26 5.74
C ALA A 447 18.02 3.74 5.67
N ARG A 448 18.64 3.20 6.71
CA ARG A 448 18.93 1.78 6.88
C ARG A 448 17.66 1.01 7.25
N LYS A 449 17.69 -0.30 7.04
CA LYS A 449 16.60 -1.25 7.23
C LYS A 449 16.74 -2.00 8.57
N GLU A 450 15.80 -2.91 8.81
CA GLU A 450 15.84 -3.86 9.91
C GLU A 450 17.15 -4.67 9.93
N ASN A 451 17.68 -4.94 11.12
CA ASN A 451 18.96 -5.62 11.39
C ASN A 451 20.23 -4.81 11.07
N GLU A 452 20.10 -3.54 10.71
CA GLU A 452 21.24 -2.65 10.52
C GLU A 452 21.49 -1.78 11.76
N LYS A 453 22.73 -1.30 11.89
CA LYS A 453 23.16 -0.45 13.01
C LYS A 453 22.53 0.95 12.88
N VAL A 454 22.08 1.54 13.99
CA VAL A 454 21.75 2.98 14.00
C VAL A 454 23.04 3.78 13.78
N GLY A 455 22.93 4.94 13.15
CA GLY A 455 24.05 5.85 12.90
C GLY A 455 24.05 7.07 13.82
N ILE A 456 25.15 7.82 13.78
CA ILE A 456 25.26 9.19 14.25
C ILE A 456 25.66 10.06 13.05
N PHE A 457 25.00 11.21 12.88
CA PHE A 457 25.32 12.19 11.86
C PHE A 457 25.17 13.62 12.39
N ASN A 458 25.66 14.61 11.63
CA ASN A 458 25.46 16.00 12.00
C ASN A 458 23.95 16.32 12.13
N CYS A 459 23.56 16.94 13.23
CA CYS A 459 22.17 17.33 13.46
C CYS A 459 21.74 18.33 12.38
N HIS A 460 20.73 18.01 11.59
CA HIS A 460 20.25 18.88 10.52
C HIS A 460 18.89 19.52 10.81
N GLY A 461 18.17 19.08 11.87
CA GLY A 461 16.91 19.69 12.30
C GLY A 461 15.77 19.60 11.27
N MET A 462 15.93 18.80 10.22
CA MET A 462 14.94 18.66 9.14
C MET A 462 13.97 17.49 9.36
N GLY A 463 14.05 16.80 10.50
CA GLY A 463 13.28 15.57 10.71
C GLY A 463 13.82 14.41 9.86
N GLY A 464 12.94 13.65 9.19
CA GLY A 464 13.33 12.51 8.35
C GLY A 464 14.03 11.40 9.13
N ASN A 465 15.29 11.12 8.78
CA ASN A 465 16.08 10.03 9.36
C ASN A 465 16.52 10.27 10.81
N GLN A 466 16.45 11.51 11.30
CA GLN A 466 16.81 11.90 12.67
C GLN A 466 15.60 12.00 13.61
N VAL A 467 14.46 11.38 13.22
CA VAL A 467 13.24 11.39 14.03
C VAL A 467 13.14 10.11 14.83
N PHE A 468 13.20 10.28 16.14
CA PHE A 468 13.03 9.24 17.12
C PHE A 468 11.97 9.64 18.14
N SER A 469 11.20 8.67 18.60
CA SER A 469 10.28 8.85 19.72
C SER A 469 10.74 8.05 20.92
N TYR A 470 10.84 8.69 22.08
CA TYR A 470 10.99 8.00 23.35
C TYR A 470 9.61 7.79 23.98
N THR A 471 9.17 6.55 24.03
CA THR A 471 7.77 6.18 24.33
C THR A 471 7.53 5.96 25.84
N ALA A 472 6.26 5.95 26.26
CA ALA A 472 5.88 5.61 27.64
C ALA A 472 6.26 4.16 28.05
N ASN A 473 6.38 3.25 27.07
CA ASN A 473 6.88 1.89 27.26
C ASN A 473 8.41 1.83 27.39
N LYS A 474 9.06 2.99 27.35
CA LYS A 474 10.50 3.21 27.40
C LYS A 474 11.28 2.52 26.27
N GLU A 475 10.69 2.53 25.09
CA GLU A 475 11.35 2.16 23.83
C GLU A 475 11.75 3.44 23.07
N ILE A 476 12.85 3.40 22.32
CA ILE A 476 13.26 4.45 21.39
C ILE A 476 12.92 3.98 19.97
N ARG A 477 11.93 4.61 19.32
CA ARG A 477 11.34 4.17 18.05
C ARG A 477 11.65 5.13 16.89
N THR A 478 11.80 4.60 15.69
CA THR A 478 11.83 5.34 14.41
C THR A 478 11.03 4.55 13.36
N ASP A 479 9.91 5.10 12.89
CA ASP A 479 8.93 4.38 12.05
C ASP A 479 8.49 3.03 12.68
N ASP A 480 8.77 1.90 12.02
CA ASP A 480 8.46 0.55 12.54
C ASP A 480 9.61 -0.09 13.34
N LEU A 481 10.71 0.63 13.57
CA LEU A 481 11.93 0.09 14.18
C LEU A 481 12.17 0.66 15.58
N CYS A 482 12.71 -0.19 16.46
CA CYS A 482 13.14 0.13 17.81
C CYS A 482 14.66 -0.02 17.91
N LEU A 483 15.29 0.83 18.73
CA LEU A 483 16.69 0.65 19.11
C LEU A 483 16.82 -0.58 20.02
N ASP A 484 17.63 -1.54 19.59
CA ASP A 484 17.82 -2.85 20.20
C ASP A 484 19.30 -3.13 20.47
N VAL A 485 19.58 -3.73 21.63
CA VAL A 485 20.93 -4.16 22.00
C VAL A 485 20.99 -5.63 22.38
N SER A 486 21.73 -6.39 21.57
CA SER A 486 21.90 -7.84 21.73
C SER A 486 23.26 -8.27 22.32
N LYS A 487 24.23 -7.35 22.42
CA LYS A 487 25.61 -7.66 22.88
C LYS A 487 26.11 -6.60 23.86
N LEU A 488 26.69 -7.05 24.98
CA LEU A 488 27.41 -6.17 25.92
C LEU A 488 28.56 -5.46 25.22
N ASN A 489 28.77 -4.17 25.54
CA ASN A 489 29.75 -3.32 24.87
C ASN A 489 29.59 -3.28 23.33
N GLY A 490 28.40 -3.62 22.84
CA GLY A 490 28.10 -3.78 21.43
C GLY A 490 27.47 -2.55 20.79
N PRO A 491 27.40 -2.52 19.46
CA PRO A 491 26.70 -1.47 18.73
C PRO A 491 25.19 -1.56 18.97
N VAL A 492 24.50 -0.43 18.82
CA VAL A 492 23.04 -0.38 18.84
C VAL A 492 22.49 -0.68 17.44
N THR A 493 21.50 -1.56 17.37
CA THR A 493 20.87 -1.98 16.11
C THR A 493 19.41 -1.57 16.05
N MET A 494 18.83 -1.56 14.84
CA MET A 494 17.41 -1.26 14.64
C MET A 494 16.67 -2.54 14.27
N LEU A 495 15.76 -2.99 15.12
CA LEU A 495 14.90 -4.16 14.90
C LEU A 495 13.44 -3.76 14.93
N LYS A 496 12.55 -4.60 14.41
CA LYS A 496 11.11 -4.38 14.59
C LYS A 496 10.77 -4.28 16.08
N CYS A 497 9.93 -3.30 16.42
CA CYS A 497 9.43 -3.16 17.77
C CYS A 497 8.60 -4.39 18.16
N HIS A 498 9.05 -5.15 19.16
CA HIS A 498 8.39 -6.38 19.57
C HIS A 498 7.56 -6.24 20.85
N HIS A 499 7.64 -5.09 21.55
CA HIS A 499 6.83 -4.77 22.74
C HIS A 499 6.99 -5.73 23.92
N LEU A 500 8.03 -6.58 23.89
CA LEU A 500 8.40 -7.50 24.97
C LEU A 500 9.44 -6.90 25.92
N LYS A 501 9.71 -5.59 25.82
CA LYS A 501 10.78 -4.91 26.55
C LYS A 501 12.14 -5.55 26.24
N GLY A 502 12.82 -6.08 27.26
CA GLY A 502 14.07 -6.80 27.08
C GLY A 502 15.16 -5.93 26.43
N ASN A 503 15.65 -6.38 25.28
CA ASN A 503 16.72 -5.72 24.52
C ASN A 503 16.31 -4.35 23.93
N GLN A 504 15.03 -4.00 23.97
CA GLN A 504 14.47 -2.73 23.50
C GLN A 504 14.05 -1.81 24.65
N LEU A 505 14.39 -2.16 25.91
CA LEU A 505 14.04 -1.37 27.08
C LEU A 505 15.15 -0.40 27.48
N TRP A 506 14.83 0.89 27.40
CA TRP A 506 15.71 2.00 27.74
C TRP A 506 15.19 2.75 28.95
N GLU A 507 16.05 3.44 29.68
CA GLU A 507 15.69 4.40 30.72
C GLU A 507 16.38 5.72 30.41
N TYR A 508 15.61 6.80 30.32
CA TYR A 508 16.17 8.14 30.17
C TYR A 508 16.16 8.88 31.50
N ASP A 509 17.35 9.28 31.97
CA ASP A 509 17.50 10.17 33.12
C ASP A 509 17.60 11.63 32.64
N PRO A 510 16.60 12.50 32.88
CA PRO A 510 16.61 13.88 32.40
C PRO A 510 17.58 14.80 33.16
N VAL A 511 18.10 14.37 34.31
CA VAL A 511 19.07 15.13 35.11
C VAL A 511 20.49 14.79 34.66
N LYS A 512 20.78 13.49 34.50
CA LYS A 512 22.10 13.02 34.01
C LYS A 512 22.22 13.06 32.49
N LEU A 513 21.10 13.21 31.78
CA LEU A 513 20.99 13.15 30.33
C LEU A 513 21.42 11.79 29.75
N THR A 514 21.28 10.69 30.49
CA THR A 514 21.77 9.37 30.06
C THR A 514 20.63 8.51 29.52
N LEU A 515 20.88 7.81 28.42
CA LEU A 515 20.04 6.72 27.91
C LEU A 515 20.64 5.39 28.33
N GLN A 516 20.08 4.76 29.35
CA GLN A 516 20.56 3.49 29.88
C GLN A 516 19.77 2.33 29.28
N HIS A 517 20.45 1.35 28.73
CA HIS A 517 19.82 0.08 28.36
C HIS A 517 19.67 -0.77 29.62
N VAL A 518 18.42 -1.07 30.00
CA VAL A 518 18.08 -1.61 31.32
C VAL A 518 18.68 -3.01 31.53
N ASN A 519 18.58 -3.88 30.52
CA ASN A 519 19.02 -5.27 30.63
C ASN A 519 20.54 -5.43 30.79
N SER A 520 21.34 -4.57 30.16
CA SER A 520 22.80 -4.61 30.29
C SER A 520 23.33 -3.72 31.40
N ASN A 521 22.51 -2.81 31.93
CA ASN A 521 22.92 -1.76 32.86
C ASN A 521 24.02 -0.83 32.28
N GLN A 522 24.09 -0.72 30.94
CA GLN A 522 25.07 0.08 30.21
C GLN A 522 24.40 1.30 29.57
N CYS A 523 25.15 2.37 29.40
CA CYS A 523 24.67 3.64 28.85
C CYS A 523 25.02 3.74 27.36
N LEU A 524 24.12 4.36 26.58
CA LEU A 524 24.37 4.73 25.20
C LEU A 524 25.56 5.70 25.15
N ASP A 525 26.58 5.35 24.40
CA ASP A 525 27.80 6.12 24.20
C ASP A 525 27.92 6.54 22.73
N LYS A 526 28.72 7.58 22.48
CA LYS A 526 29.01 8.05 21.13
C LYS A 526 29.71 6.98 20.29
N ALA A 527 29.85 7.27 19.00
CA ALA A 527 30.68 6.48 18.11
C ALA A 527 32.17 6.50 18.54
N THR A 528 32.82 5.35 18.44
CA THR A 528 34.27 5.21 18.70
C THR A 528 35.06 5.54 17.44
N GLU A 529 36.37 5.77 17.55
CA GLU A 529 37.22 6.02 16.37
C GLU A 529 37.24 4.83 15.40
N GLU A 530 37.05 3.60 15.90
CA GLU A 530 37.03 2.36 15.11
C GLU A 530 35.76 2.23 14.24
N ASP A 531 34.63 2.77 14.70
CA ASP A 531 33.35 2.79 13.97
C ASP A 531 32.70 4.17 14.15
N SER A 532 33.25 5.16 13.43
CA SER A 532 33.05 6.60 13.63
C SER A 532 31.61 7.10 13.47
N GLN A 533 30.70 6.25 13.00
CA GLN A 533 29.28 6.58 12.82
C GLN A 533 28.34 5.72 13.65
N VAL A 534 28.82 4.76 14.44
CA VAL A 534 27.94 3.79 15.12
C VAL A 534 28.02 3.96 16.62
N PRO A 535 26.94 4.39 17.30
CA PRO A 535 26.89 4.40 18.75
C PRO A 535 26.91 2.97 19.29
N SER A 536 27.43 2.84 20.51
CA SER A 536 27.48 1.57 21.24
C SER A 536 26.99 1.78 22.67
N ILE A 537 26.63 0.71 23.36
CA ILE A 537 26.46 0.79 24.82
C ILE A 537 27.80 0.55 25.50
N ARG A 538 28.07 1.24 26.61
CA ARG A 538 29.28 1.09 27.43
C ARG A 538 28.93 1.25 28.90
N ASP A 539 29.84 0.84 29.78
CA ASP A 539 29.65 1.05 31.23
C ASP A 539 29.40 2.52 31.52
N CYS A 540 28.34 2.79 32.30
CA CYS A 540 27.91 4.14 32.60
C CYS A 540 28.98 4.86 33.43
N ASN A 541 29.56 5.93 32.88
CA ASN A 541 30.64 6.70 33.51
C ASN A 541 30.30 8.19 33.72
N GLY A 542 29.12 8.64 33.25
CA GLY A 542 28.66 10.01 33.40
C GLY A 542 29.41 11.04 32.56
N SER A 543 30.29 10.60 31.64
CA SER A 543 31.00 11.47 30.71
C SER A 543 30.03 12.14 29.72
N ARG A 544 30.47 13.25 29.13
CA ARG A 544 29.68 13.98 28.12
C ARG A 544 29.40 13.15 26.87
N SER A 545 30.20 12.14 26.58
CA SER A 545 29.99 11.22 25.46
C SER A 545 28.76 10.32 25.64
N GLN A 546 28.33 10.09 26.89
CA GLN A 546 27.13 9.32 27.25
C GLN A 546 25.91 10.21 27.57
N GLN A 547 26.03 11.52 27.36
CA GLN A 547 24.95 12.48 27.58
C GLN A 547 24.22 12.79 26.26
N TRP A 548 22.90 12.68 26.28
CA TRP A 548 22.00 12.79 25.15
C TRP A 548 20.82 13.71 25.46
N LEU A 549 20.62 14.73 24.64
CA LEU A 549 19.48 15.64 24.70
C LEU A 549 18.37 15.14 23.77
N LEU A 550 17.21 14.85 24.33
CA LEU A 550 15.98 14.58 23.58
C LEU A 550 15.31 15.92 23.25
N ARG A 551 15.32 16.31 21.97
CA ARG A 551 14.71 17.57 21.52
C ARG A 551 13.53 17.29 20.62
N ASN A 552 12.36 17.81 21.00
CA ASN A 552 11.18 17.73 20.15
C ASN A 552 11.41 18.55 18.87
N VAL A 553 11.10 17.96 17.72
CA VAL A 553 11.09 18.68 16.46
C VAL A 553 9.68 19.21 16.26
N THR A 554 9.48 20.49 16.50
CA THR A 554 8.30 21.20 15.99
C THR A 554 8.62 21.66 14.58
N LEU A 555 7.83 21.20 13.60
CA LEU A 555 7.88 21.80 12.27
C LEU A 555 7.47 23.28 12.38
N PRO A 556 8.08 24.18 11.60
CA PRO A 556 7.59 25.55 11.50
C PRO A 556 6.10 25.51 11.18
N GLU A 557 5.27 26.25 11.90
CA GLU A 557 3.86 26.45 11.54
C GLU A 557 3.83 26.97 10.10
N ILE A 558 3.25 26.18 9.21
CA ILE A 558 3.12 26.52 7.80
C ILE A 558 1.82 27.30 7.67
N PHE A 559 1.95 28.63 7.60
CA PHE A 559 0.88 29.53 7.22
C PHE A 559 0.59 29.44 5.73
#